data_AF-A0A3P5ZKR1-F1
#
_entry.id   AF-A0A3P5ZKR1-F1
#
_cell.length_a   1.000
_cell.length_b   1.000
_cell.length_c   1.000
_cell.angle_alpha   90.00
_cell.angle_beta   90.00
_cell.angle_gamma   90.00
#
_symmetry.space_group_name_H-M   'P 1'
#
loop_
_entity.id
_entity.type
_entity.pdbx_description
1 polymer ?
#
loop_
_entity_poly.entity_id
_entity_poly.type
_entity_poly.pdbx_seq_one_letter_code
_entity_poly.pdbx_strand_id
1 'polypeptide(L)' 'MSAQKIQFASLILAFSLLFSQSTGECNYRYPVPPVAICKKNDDCKNACVPPSEDPNYLECITSRSPPKYFGTCCCLLKET' A
#
# COMPACT_ATOMS: atom_id res chain seq x y z
N MET A 1 -5.07 46.29 2.32
CA MET A 1 -4.79 45.14 1.41
C MET A 1 -4.75 43.85 2.22
N SER A 2 -5.79 43.02 2.01
CA SER A 2 -5.98 41.57 2.25
C SER A 2 -5.23 40.83 3.38
N ALA A 3 -5.79 40.86 4.60
CA ALA A 3 -5.64 39.77 5.59
C ALA A 3 -6.23 38.42 5.09
N GLN A 4 -7.05 38.49 4.04
CA GLN A 4 -7.74 37.36 3.42
C GLN A 4 -6.79 36.35 2.74
N LYS A 5 -5.56 36.72 2.38
CA LYS A 5 -4.63 35.84 1.63
C LYS A 5 -3.92 34.80 2.50
N ILE A 6 -3.72 35.08 3.80
CA ILE A 6 -2.94 34.19 4.68
C ILE A 6 -3.80 33.01 5.14
N GLN A 7 -5.10 33.19 5.34
CA GLN A 7 -6.00 32.13 5.79
C GLN A 7 -6.16 30.99 4.77
N PHE A 8 -6.13 31.28 3.47
CA PHE A 8 -6.28 30.24 2.44
C PHE A 8 -5.10 29.27 2.37
N ALA A 9 -3.87 29.73 2.64
CA ALA A 9 -2.69 28.87 2.59
C ALA A 9 -2.69 27.83 3.73
N SER A 10 -3.12 28.21 4.93
CA SER A 10 -3.19 27.29 6.07
C SER A 10 -4.28 26.22 5.90
N LEU A 11 -5.39 26.56 5.24
CA LEU A 11 -6.46 25.59 4.93
C LEU A 11 -5.96 24.52 3.96
N ILE A 12 -5.26 24.89 2.89
CA ILE A 12 -4.74 23.93 1.89
C ILE A 12 -3.72 22.97 2.51
N LEU A 13 -2.83 23.46 3.37
CA LEU A 13 -1.85 22.61 4.09
C LEU A 13 -2.53 21.59 5.01
N ALA A 14 -3.61 21.97 5.69
CA ALA A 14 -4.37 21.05 6.55
C ALA A 14 -5.07 19.94 5.74
N PHE A 15 -5.63 20.27 4.56
CA PHE A 15 -6.23 19.26 3.68
C PHE A 15 -5.21 18.25 3.18
N SER A 16 -4.00 18.67 2.77
CA SER A 16 -2.96 17.76 2.30
C SER A 16 -2.49 16.76 3.36
N LEU A 17 -2.50 17.13 4.64
CA LEU A 17 -2.11 16.25 5.75
C LEU A 17 -3.18 15.20 6.08
N LEU A 18 -4.46 15.48 5.81
CA LEU A 18 -5.57 14.57 6.09
C LEU A 18 -5.63 13.37 5.12
N PHE A 19 -5.05 13.47 3.93
CA PHE A 19 -5.08 12.38 2.93
C PHE A 19 -3.93 11.36 3.07
N SER A 20 -3.02 11.51 4.03
CA SER A 20 -1.89 10.58 4.23
C SER A 20 -2.17 9.41 5.18
N GLN A 21 -3.39 9.24 5.69
CA GLN A 21 -3.69 8.20 6.69
C GLN A 21 -4.78 7.24 6.23
N SER A 22 -4.39 6.30 5.38
CA SER A 22 -4.81 4.90 5.49
C SER A 22 -3.87 4.09 4.61
N THR A 23 -2.68 3.82 5.14
CA THR A 23 -1.82 2.76 4.61
C THR A 23 -1.91 1.63 5.61
N GLY A 24 -2.87 0.73 5.42
CA GLY A 24 -2.89 -0.52 6.17
C GLY A 24 -1.52 -1.21 6.07
N GLU A 25 -1.15 -1.96 7.10
CA GLU A 25 0.16 -2.59 7.17
C GLU A 25 0.26 -3.73 6.14
N CYS A 26 1.28 -3.67 5.29
CA CYS A 26 1.60 -4.71 4.30
C CYS A 26 2.47 -5.81 4.94
N ASN A 27 1.96 -7.04 4.97
CA ASN A 27 2.79 -8.23 5.14
C ASN A 27 3.39 -8.65 3.79
N TYR A 28 4.70 -8.52 3.66
CA TYR A 28 5.40 -8.89 2.42
C TYR A 28 5.68 -10.39 2.37
N ARG A 29 5.16 -11.08 1.37
CA ARG A 29 5.34 -12.53 1.16
C ARG A 29 5.82 -12.83 -0.24
N TYR A 30 6.65 -13.87 -0.41
CA TYR A 30 6.92 -14.40 -1.73
C TYR A 30 5.70 -15.15 -2.27
N PRO A 31 5.47 -15.13 -3.59
CA PRO A 31 4.43 -15.96 -4.20
C PRO A 31 4.71 -17.45 -4.01
N VAL A 32 3.65 -18.25 -4.13
CA VAL A 32 3.72 -19.70 -3.98
C VAL A 32 4.38 -20.32 -5.22
N PRO A 33 5.25 -21.35 -5.07
CA PRO A 33 5.84 -22.07 -6.20
C PRO A 33 4.79 -22.52 -7.23
N PRO A 34 5.13 -22.54 -8.54
CA PRO A 34 6.46 -22.40 -9.15
C PRO A 34 6.92 -20.95 -9.38
N VAL A 35 6.14 -19.96 -8.92
CA VAL A 35 6.46 -18.55 -9.12
C VAL A 35 7.49 -18.13 -8.06
N ALA A 36 8.70 -17.76 -8.49
CA ALA A 36 9.77 -17.34 -7.58
C ALA A 36 9.63 -15.86 -7.14
N ILE A 37 9.14 -15.01 -8.03
CA ILE A 37 8.86 -13.59 -7.79
C ILE A 37 7.55 -13.22 -8.48
N CYS A 38 6.76 -12.33 -7.88
CA CYS A 38 5.55 -11.86 -8.51
C CYS A 38 5.91 -10.89 -9.65
N LYS A 39 5.12 -10.90 -10.72
CA LYS A 39 5.21 -9.95 -11.84
C LYS A 39 3.92 -9.17 -12.03
N LYS A 40 2.81 -9.73 -11.54
CA LYS A 40 1.46 -9.15 -11.57
C LYS A 40 0.71 -9.52 -10.30
N ASN A 41 -0.36 -8.79 -10.00
CA ASN A 41 -1.14 -8.95 -8.78
C ASN A 41 -1.74 -10.37 -8.64
N ASP A 42 -2.16 -11.00 -9.74
CA ASP A 42 -2.69 -12.37 -9.71
C ASP A 42 -1.71 -13.42 -9.16
N ASP A 43 -0.40 -13.18 -9.28
CA ASP A 43 0.62 -14.10 -8.75
C ASP A 43 0.56 -14.17 -7.21
N CYS A 44 -0.09 -13.20 -6.57
CA CYS A 44 -0.22 -13.08 -5.12
C CYS A 44 -1.48 -13.75 -4.54
N LYS A 45 -2.39 -14.23 -5.40
CA LYS A 45 -3.70 -14.78 -4.98
C LYS A 45 -3.60 -15.89 -3.93
N ASN A 46 -2.53 -16.68 -3.99
CA ASN A 46 -2.29 -17.79 -3.06
C ASN A 46 -1.19 -17.47 -2.02
N ALA A 47 -0.57 -16.29 -2.09
CA ALA A 47 0.50 -15.88 -1.18
C ALA A 47 -0.06 -15.37 0.15
N CYS A 48 -1.18 -14.65 0.09
CA CYS A 48 -1.86 -14.10 1.26
C CYS A 48 -2.75 -15.14 1.93
N VAL A 49 -2.69 -15.20 3.26
CA VAL A 49 -3.33 -16.20 4.10
C VAL A 49 -4.37 -15.53 5.00
N PRO A 50 -5.68 -15.71 4.75
CA PRO A 50 -6.72 -15.30 5.69
C PRO A 50 -6.60 -16.08 7.01
N PRO A 51 -7.12 -15.57 8.15
CA PRO A 51 -8.12 -14.49 8.25
C PRO A 51 -7.57 -13.08 8.41
N SER A 52 -6.30 -12.93 8.83
CA SER A 52 -5.69 -11.64 9.22
C SER A 52 -5.41 -10.71 8.05
N GLU A 53 -5.37 -11.24 6.83
CA GLU A 53 -5.08 -10.50 5.60
C GLU A 53 -6.36 -10.34 4.75
N ASP A 54 -6.48 -9.23 4.02
CA ASP A 54 -7.60 -8.96 3.10
C ASP A 54 -7.48 -9.81 1.82
N PRO A 55 -8.38 -10.78 1.58
CA PRO A 55 -8.32 -11.62 0.38
C PRO A 55 -8.61 -10.86 -0.92
N ASN A 56 -9.14 -9.63 -0.86
CA ASN A 56 -9.42 -8.79 -2.02
C ASN A 56 -8.27 -7.86 -2.39
N TYR A 57 -7.28 -7.71 -1.49
CA TYR A 57 -6.10 -6.90 -1.75
C TYR A 57 -4.95 -7.76 -2.24
N LEU A 58 -4.70 -7.72 -3.54
CA LEU A 58 -3.58 -8.39 -4.17
C LEU A 58 -2.68 -7.35 -4.84
N GLU A 59 -1.51 -7.11 -4.28
CA GLU A 59 -0.54 -6.20 -4.87
C GLU A 59 0.83 -6.87 -5.00
N CYS A 60 1.34 -6.88 -6.23
CA CYS A 60 2.71 -7.28 -6.51
C CYS A 60 3.61 -6.04 -6.53
N ILE A 61 4.66 -6.06 -5.71
CA ILE A 61 5.64 -4.98 -5.64
C ILE A 61 6.59 -5.09 -6.83
N THR A 62 6.25 -4.37 -7.90
CA THR A 62 7.08 -4.27 -9.11
C THR A 62 7.99 -3.05 -9.12
N SER A 63 7.79 -2.11 -8.18
CA SER A 63 8.70 -1.00 -7.96
C SER A 63 10.05 -1.50 -7.46
N ARG A 64 11.14 -0.95 -8.01
CA ARG A 64 12.51 -1.23 -7.54
C ARG A 64 12.88 -0.49 -6.24
N SER A 65 12.01 0.39 -5.75
CA SER A 65 12.22 1.13 -4.50
C SER A 65 11.02 0.94 -3.55
N PRO A 66 11.24 0.43 -2.33
CA PRO A 66 12.51 -0.09 -1.81
C PRO A 66 12.87 -1.46 -2.42
N PRO A 67 14.16 -1.72 -2.75
CA PRO A 67 14.57 -2.92 -3.50
C PRO A 67 14.32 -4.22 -2.75
N LYS A 68 14.25 -4.18 -1.41
CA LYS A 68 14.00 -5.35 -0.55
C LYS A 68 12.66 -6.04 -0.76
N TYR A 69 11.68 -5.35 -1.33
CA TYR A 69 10.34 -5.89 -1.57
C TYR A 69 10.07 -6.18 -3.04
N PHE A 70 11.05 -5.95 -3.91
CA PHE A 70 10.86 -6.21 -5.33
C PHE A 70 10.52 -7.69 -5.58
N GLY A 71 9.40 -7.92 -6.26
CA GLY A 71 8.92 -9.27 -6.57
C GLY A 71 8.21 -9.98 -5.41
N THR A 72 7.91 -9.28 -4.31
CA THR A 72 7.05 -9.80 -3.23
C THR A 72 5.63 -9.27 -3.36
N CYS A 73 4.70 -9.97 -2.72
CA CYS A 73 3.30 -9.62 -2.60
C CYS A 73 3.09 -8.83 -1.31
N CYS A 74 2.41 -7.68 -1.38
CA CYS A 74 1.85 -7.03 -0.20
C CYS A 74 0.50 -7.70 0.13
N CYS A 75 0.42 -8.34 1.28
CA CYS A 75 -0.81 -8.84 1.88
C CYS A 75 -1.27 -7.84 2.93
N LEU A 76 -2.28 -7.04 2.59
CA LEU A 76 -2.80 -6.00 3.47
C LEU A 76 -3.44 -6.63 4.70
N LEU A 77 -3.02 -6.22 5.90
CA LEU A 77 -3.68 -6.61 7.14
C LEU A 77 -5.08 -5.98 7.20
N LYS A 78 -6.08 -6.77 7.62
CA LYS A 78 -7.41 -6.23 7.89
C LYS A 78 -7.34 -5.34 9.13
N GLU A 79 -7.76 -4.09 9.00
CA GLU A 79 -8.07 -3.26 10.16
C GLU A 79 -9.19 -3.96 10.94
N THR A 80 -8.91 -4.33 12.19
CA THR A 80 -9.84 -5.07 13.07
C THR A 80 -10.71 -4.11 13.86
#